data_AF-A0A3C0ZZY6-F1
#
_entry.id   AF-A0A3C0ZZY6-F1
#
_cell.length_a   1.000
_cell.length_b   1.000
_cell.length_c   1.000
_cell.angle_alpha   90.00
_cell.angle_beta   90.00
_cell.angle_gamma   90.00
#
_symmetry.space_group_name_H-M   'P 1'
#
loop_
_entity.id
_entity.type
_entity.pdbx_description
1 polymer ?
#
loop_
_entity_poly.entity_id
_entity_poly.type
_entity_poly.pdbx_seq_one_letter_code
_entity_poly.pdbx_strand_id
1 'polypeptide(L)' 'MKVVSPHPWEVTPAEGKRIQNELREKVSTTWEPIDVKRVAGVDVGMEGEMAKAAVVVL' A
#
# COMPACT_ATOMS: atom_id res chain seq x y z
N MET A 1 -2.37 13.53 -4.37
CA MET A 1 -2.15 12.63 -3.21
C MET A 1 -0.69 12.74 -2.81
N LYS A 2 -0.37 12.97 -1.53
CA LYS A 2 1.01 12.92 -1.03
C LYS A 2 1.26 11.51 -0.50
N VAL A 3 2.29 10.84 -1.02
CA VAL A 3 2.64 9.47 -0.63
C VAL A 3 3.86 9.51 0.29
N VAL A 4 3.83 8.70 1.35
CA VAL A 4 4.99 8.43 2.20
C VAL A 4 5.58 7.09 1.76
N SER A 5 6.88 7.06 1.46
CA SER A 5 7.63 5.84 1.16
C SER A 5 8.55 5.53 2.35
N PRO A 6 8.12 4.71 3.32
CA PRO A 6 8.83 4.56 4.59
C PRO A 6 10.12 3.72 4.51
N HIS A 7 10.35 3.04 3.39
CA HIS A 7 11.55 2.23 3.11
C HIS A 7 11.79 2.14 1.58
N PRO A 8 12.99 1.73 1.12
CA PRO A 8 13.24 1.41 -0.28
C PRO A 8 12.62 0.07 -0.71
N TRP A 9 12.34 -0.10 -2.00
CA TRP A 9 11.71 -1.32 -2.54
C TRP A 9 12.71 -2.43 -2.92
N GLU A 10 13.94 -2.06 -3.29
CA GLU A 10 14.98 -3.03 -3.61
C GLU A 10 15.57 -3.60 -2.33
N VAL A 11 14.98 -4.69 -1.86
CA VAL A 11 15.37 -5.40 -0.64
C VAL A 11 15.28 -6.91 -0.87
N THR A 12 16.07 -7.67 -0.13
CA THR A 12 15.94 -9.13 -0.12
C THR A 12 14.64 -9.54 0.57
N PRO A 13 14.12 -10.76 0.31
CA PRO A 13 12.95 -11.27 1.02
C PRO A 13 13.11 -11.32 2.56
N ALA A 14 14.32 -11.53 3.07
CA ALA A 14 14.61 -11.54 4.50
C ALA A 14 14.50 -10.14 5.11
N GLU A 15 15.07 -9.13 4.44
CA GLU A 15 14.91 -7.73 4.84
C GLU A 15 13.46 -7.27 4.72
N GLY A 16 12.75 -7.72 3.67
CA GLY A 16 11.32 -7.46 3.51
C GLY A 16 10.50 -7.92 4.70
N LYS A 17 10.75 -9.14 5.22
CA LYS A 17 10.10 -9.62 6.44
C LYS A 17 10.41 -8.76 7.67
N ARG A 18 11.66 -8.32 7.82
CA ARG A 18 12.05 -7.43 8.92
C ARG A 18 11.32 -6.10 8.86
N ILE A 19 11.30 -5.47 7.67
CA ILE A 19 10.58 -4.21 7.42
C ILE A 19 9.08 -4.38 7.73
N GLN A 20 8.47 -5.48 7.28
CA GLN A 20 7.06 -5.78 7.58
C GLN A 20 6.78 -5.84 9.09
N ASN A 21 7.67 -6.46 9.87
CA ASN A 21 7.54 -6.51 11.33
C ASN A 21 7.63 -5.11 11.96
N GLU A 22 8.59 -4.29 11.52
CA GLU A 22 8.75 -2.90 12.00
C GLU A 22 7.56 -2.00 11.62
N LEU A 23 6.99 -2.17 10.42
CA LEU A 23 5.84 -1.40 9.98
C LEU A 23 4.54 -1.81 10.67
N ARG A 24 4.40 -3.09 11.07
CA ARG A 24 3.20 -3.58 11.76
C ARG A 24 2.93 -2.83 13.06
N GLU A 25 3.99 -2.41 13.77
CA GLU A 25 3.86 -1.63 15.01
C GLU A 25 3.27 -0.23 14.78
N LYS A 26 3.26 0.26 13.53
CA LYS A 26 2.73 1.56 13.15
C LYS A 26 1.28 1.50 12.64
N VAL A 27 0.66 0.32 12.62
CA VAL A 27 -0.73 0.16 12.18
C VAL A 27 -1.68 0.70 13.25
N SER A 28 -2.46 1.71 12.91
CA SER A 28 -3.60 2.14 13.74
C SER A 28 -4.83 1.29 13.39
N THR A 29 -5.38 0.61 14.39
CA THR A 29 -6.65 -0.15 14.26
C THR A 29 -7.86 0.65 14.74
N THR A 30 -7.64 1.87 15.22
CA THR A 30 -8.72 2.81 15.55
C THR A 30 -9.15 3.57 14.31
N TRP A 31 -10.45 3.84 14.22
CA TRP A 31 -11.05 4.59 13.14
C TRP A 31 -12.10 5.54 13.68
N GLU A 32 -12.12 6.76 13.16
CA GLU A 32 -13.15 7.76 13.42
C GLU A 32 -14.02 7.93 12.17
N PRO A 33 -15.35 7.91 12.31
CA PRO A 33 -16.25 8.16 11.19
C PRO A 33 -15.99 9.51 10.52
N ILE A 34 -15.80 9.49 9.21
CA ILE A 34 -15.72 10.68 8.37
C ILE A 34 -16.81 10.65 7.30
N ASP A 35 -17.21 11.82 6.84
CA ASP A 35 -18.10 11.97 5.69
C ASP A 35 -17.35 11.64 4.40
N VAL A 36 -17.48 10.38 3.95
CA VAL A 36 -16.78 9.86 2.78
C VAL A 36 -17.43 10.38 1.50
N LYS A 37 -16.73 11.27 0.78
CA LYS A 37 -17.20 11.83 -0.50
C LYS A 37 -16.79 11.04 -1.74
N ARG A 38 -15.72 10.25 -1.63
CA ARG A 38 -15.17 9.46 -2.72
C ARG A 38 -14.60 8.14 -2.19
N VAL A 39 -14.70 7.09 -2.99
CA VAL A 39 -14.12 5.78 -2.68
C VAL A 39 -13.18 5.38 -3.81
N ALA A 40 -11.97 4.93 -3.48
CA ALA A 40 -10.99 4.46 -4.44
C ALA A 40 -10.85 2.93 -4.38
N GLY A 41 -11.02 2.26 -5.52
CA GLY A 41 -10.62 0.87 -5.72
C GLY A 41 -9.26 0.82 -6.43
N VAL A 42 -8.41 -0.12 -6.03
CA VAL A 42 -7.09 -0.35 -6.66
C VAL A 42 -7.00 -1.81 -7.06
N ASP A 43 -6.51 -2.06 -8.27
CA ASP A 43 -6.24 -3.41 -8.77
C ASP A 43 -4.92 -3.45 -9.55
N VAL A 44 -4.28 -4.61 -9.61
CA VAL A 44 -3.03 -4.84 -10.34
C VAL A 44 -3.15 -6.12 -11.16
N GLY A 45 -2.98 -6.00 -12.48
CA GLY A 45 -2.87 -7.13 -13.41
C GLY A 45 -1.42 -7.38 -13.82
N MET A 46 -1.10 -8.60 -14.24
CA MET A 46 0.21 -8.96 -14.77
C MET A 46 0.11 -9.51 -16.20
N GLU A 47 1.05 -9.12 -17.04
CA GLU A 47 1.24 -9.63 -18.40
C GLU A 47 2.73 -9.92 -18.60
N GLY A 48 3.10 -11.20 -18.53
CA GLY A 48 4.52 -11.60 -18.43
C GLY A 48 5.18 -10.99 -17.18
N GLU A 49 6.32 -10.33 -17.39
CA GLU A 49 7.08 -9.65 -16.32
C GLU A 49 6.55 -8.23 -16.01
N MET A 50 5.55 -7.74 -16.74
CA MET A 50 5.02 -6.39 -16.57
C MET A 50 3.76 -6.41 -15.70
N ALA A 51 3.81 -5.69 -14.58
CA ALA A 51 2.62 -5.37 -13.78
C ALA A 51 1.99 -4.05 -14.23
N LYS A 52 0.66 -4.01 -14.29
CA LYS A 52 -0.16 -2.83 -14.63
C LYS A 52 -1.12 -2.56 -13.47
N ALA A 53 -1.00 -1.39 -12.84
CA ALA A 53 -1.87 -0.97 -11.75
C ALA A 53 -2.93 0.03 -12.24
N ALA A 54 -4.16 -0.10 -11.74
CA ALA A 54 -5.26 0.82 -12.01
C ALA A 54 -5.89 1.32 -10.70
N VAL A 55 -6.33 2.58 -10.70
CA VAL A 55 -7.08 3.20 -9.60
C VAL A 55 -8.36 3.81 -10.16
N VAL A 56 -9.50 3.43 -9.60
CA VAL A 56 -10.82 4.00 -9.97
C VAL A 56 -11.41 4.70 -8.76
N VAL A 57 -11.86 5.94 -8.96
CA VAL A 57 -12.45 6.77 -7.92
C VAL A 57 -13.92 7.02 -8.25
N LEU A 58 -14.81 6.61 -7.33
CA LEU A 58 -16.25 6.87 -7.35
C LEU A 58 -16.57 8.07 -6.45
#